data_AF-A0A1M7LZ74-F1
#
_entry.id   AF-A0A1M7LZ74-F1
#
_cell.length_a   1.000
_cell.length_b   1.000
_cell.length_c   1.000
_cell.angle_alpha   90.00
_cell.angle_beta   90.00
_cell.angle_gamma   90.00
#
_symmetry.space_group_name_H-M   'P 1'
#
loop_
_entity.id
_entity.type
_entity.pdbx_description
1 polymer ?
#
loop_
_entity_poly.entity_id
_entity_poly.type
_entity_poly.pdbx_seq_one_letter_code
_entity_poly.pdbx_strand_id
1 'polypeptide(L)'
;MALTEENPGIKPYKENLWADLADYKPDIDMSVQIVSAVQERWVFLMRQMTDSQWDRSFFYPEQQKSIGLKASALMYEWHERHHLAHINQAKNNL
;
A
#
# COMPACT_ATOMS: atom_id res chain seq x y z
N MET A 1 4.45 12.03 4.89
CA MET A 1 5.63 11.43 5.55
C MET A 1 6.85 11.48 4.63
N ALA A 2 7.14 10.50 3.77
CA ALA A 2 8.40 10.51 3.00
C ALA A 2 8.57 11.68 2.00
N LEU A 3 7.47 12.28 1.52
CA LEU A 3 7.49 13.48 0.68
C LEU A 3 7.52 14.80 1.47
N THR A 4 7.43 14.75 2.79
CA THR A 4 7.30 15.93 3.66
C THR A 4 8.34 15.98 4.78
N GLU A 5 9.05 14.87 5.03
CA GLU A 5 9.99 14.70 6.14
C GLU A 5 11.24 13.94 5.67
N GLU A 6 12.36 14.13 6.36
CA GLU A 6 13.62 13.45 6.05
C GLU A 6 13.64 12.03 6.65
N ASN A 7 13.62 11.02 5.78
CA ASN A 7 13.65 9.59 6.12
C ASN A 7 12.81 9.19 7.36
N PRO A 8 11.50 9.53 7.39
CA PRO A 8 10.70 9.37 8.58
C PRO A 8 10.44 7.89 8.88
N GLY A 9 10.33 7.56 10.18
CA GLY A 9 9.97 6.21 10.62
C GLY A 9 8.48 5.92 10.39
N ILE A 10 8.16 4.82 9.71
CA ILE A 10 6.76 4.35 9.61
C ILE A 10 6.34 3.60 10.87
N LYS A 11 5.03 3.59 11.14
CA LYS A 11 4.44 2.79 12.21
C LYS A 11 3.94 1.46 11.64
N PRO A 12 4.53 0.31 12.04
CA PRO A 12 3.98 -0.99 11.71
C PRO A 12 2.60 -1.20 12.35
N TYR A 13 1.82 -2.10 11.77
CA TYR A 13 0.53 -2.50 12.30
C TYR A 13 0.34 -4.01 12.10
N LYS A 14 -0.51 -4.61 12.95
CA LYS A 14 -0.76 -6.05 12.95
C LYS A 14 -1.92 -6.36 11.98
N GLU A 15 -1.62 -6.47 10.69
CA GLU A 15 -2.62 -6.66 9.62
C GLU A 15 -3.63 -7.78 9.88
N ASN A 16 -3.18 -8.89 10.47
CA ASN A 16 -4.04 -10.01 10.84
C ASN A 16 -5.10 -9.62 11.88
N LEU A 17 -4.76 -8.77 12.85
CA LEU A 17 -5.73 -8.30 13.85
C LEU A 17 -6.74 -7.31 13.24
N TRP A 18 -6.34 -6.55 12.20
CA TRP A 18 -7.25 -5.65 11.50
C TRP A 18 -8.27 -6.42 10.66
N ALA A 19 -7.85 -7.53 10.03
CA ALA A 19 -8.75 -8.40 9.26
C ALA A 19 -9.85 -9.05 10.13
N ASP A 20 -9.63 -9.18 11.44
CA ASP A 20 -10.58 -9.77 12.39
C ASP A 20 -11.57 -8.76 12.99
N LEU A 21 -11.47 -7.47 12.65
CA LEU A 21 -12.34 -6.42 13.18
C LEU A 21 -13.76 -6.47 12.59
N ALA A 22 -14.71 -5.86 13.29
CA ALA A 22 -16.13 -5.92 12.92
C ALA A 22 -16.45 -5.23 11.58
N ASP A 23 -15.65 -4.24 11.18
CA ASP A 23 -15.76 -3.51 9.91
C ASP A 23 -15.29 -4.32 8.69
N TYR A 24 -14.77 -5.54 8.88
CA TYR A 24 -14.51 -6.48 7.79
C TYR A 24 -15.77 -7.19 7.29
N LYS A 25 -16.85 -7.24 8.09
CA LYS A 25 -18.09 -7.98 7.80
C LYS A 25 -19.07 -7.33 6.80
N PRO A 26 -19.18 -5.99 6.68
CA PRO A 26 -20.08 -5.34 5.73
C PRO A 26 -19.76 -5.68 4.26
N ASP A 27 -20.61 -5.20 3.35
CA ASP A 27 -20.42 -5.35 1.90
C ASP A 27 -19.08 -4.74 1.43
N ILE A 28 -18.45 -5.42 0.48
CA ILE A 28 -17.14 -5.08 -0.08
C ILE A 28 -17.16 -3.79 -0.91
N ASP A 29 -18.34 -3.34 -1.38
CA ASP A 29 -18.47 -2.17 -2.26
C ASP A 29 -17.82 -0.92 -1.67
N MET A 30 -17.94 -0.72 -0.35
CA MET A 30 -17.32 0.41 0.34
C MET A 30 -15.79 0.34 0.25
N SER A 31 -15.21 -0.85 0.48
CA SER A 31 -13.76 -1.07 0.39
C SER A 31 -13.26 -0.88 -1.03
N VAL A 32 -14.00 -1.36 -2.03
CA VAL A 32 -13.64 -1.17 -3.45
C VAL A 32 -13.61 0.32 -3.80
N GLN A 33 -14.63 1.08 -3.40
CA GLN A 33 -14.66 2.54 -3.63
C GLN A 33 -13.49 3.27 -2.96
N ILE A 34 -13.16 2.90 -1.71
CA ILE A 34 -12.03 3.50 -0.99
C ILE A 34 -10.70 3.20 -1.70
N VAL A 35 -10.45 1.93 -2.05
CA VAL A 35 -9.20 1.53 -2.72
C VAL A 35 -9.06 2.23 -4.07
N SER A 36 -10.12 2.27 -4.89
CA SER A 36 -10.10 2.97 -6.18
C SER A 36 -9.77 4.45 -6.02
N ALA A 37 -10.44 5.15 -5.09
CA ALA A 37 -10.19 6.58 -4.86
C ALA A 37 -8.76 6.84 -4.32
N VAL A 38 -8.24 5.99 -3.45
CA VAL A 38 -6.86 6.08 -2.94
C VAL A 38 -5.86 5.89 -4.07
N GLN A 39 -6.04 4.85 -4.89
CA GLN A 39 -5.17 4.56 -6.03
C GLN A 39 -5.15 5.72 -7.04
N GLU A 40 -6.30 6.29 -7.38
CA GLU A 40 -6.38 7.45 -8.29
C GLU A 40 -5.56 8.63 -7.78
N ARG A 41 -5.71 8.98 -6.49
CA ARG A 41 -4.95 10.07 -5.87
C ARG A 41 -3.46 9.77 -5.78
N TRP A 42 -3.10 8.53 -5.48
CA TRP A 42 -1.72 8.06 -5.45
C TRP A 42 -1.05 8.16 -6.81
N VAL A 43 -1.69 7.65 -7.86
CA VAL A 43 -1.18 7.73 -9.23
C VAL A 43 -1.05 9.18 -9.68
N PHE A 44 -2.04 10.03 -9.37
CA PHE A 44 -1.95 11.45 -9.65
C PHE A 44 -0.71 12.08 -9.00
N LEU A 45 -0.51 11.86 -7.69
CA LEU A 45 0.66 12.38 -6.97
C LEU A 45 1.97 11.83 -7.54
N MET A 46 2.07 10.51 -7.73
CA MET A 46 3.26 9.83 -8.26
C MET A 46 3.68 10.35 -9.64
N ARG A 47 2.71 10.67 -10.51
CA ARG A 47 2.99 11.28 -11.83
C ARG A 47 3.52 12.70 -11.77
N GLN A 48 3.28 13.42 -10.68
CA GLN A 48 3.77 14.79 -10.47
C GLN A 48 5.08 14.85 -9.68
N MET A 49 5.59 13.71 -9.20
CA MET A 49 6.82 13.68 -8.42
C MET A 49 8.05 13.93 -9.30
N THR A 50 8.98 14.74 -8.80
CA THR A 50 10.31 14.91 -9.40
C THR A 50 11.19 13.70 -9.15
N ASP A 51 12.27 13.54 -9.93
CA ASP A 51 13.26 12.48 -9.70
C ASP A 51 13.85 12.53 -8.27
N SER A 52 14.14 13.74 -7.78
CA SER A 52 14.63 13.93 -6.40
C SER A 52 13.62 13.52 -5.34
N GLN A 53 12.32 13.72 -5.58
CA GLN A 53 11.26 13.23 -4.70
C GLN A 53 11.16 11.71 -4.74
N TRP A 54 11.34 11.09 -5.91
CA TRP A 54 11.38 9.64 -6.05
C TRP A 54 12.59 8.98 -5.37
N ASP A 55 13.70 9.69 -5.23
CA ASP A 55 14.90 9.23 -4.51
C ASP A 55 14.77 9.31 -2.98
N ARG A 56 13.66 9.85 -2.46
CA ARG A 56 13.38 9.86 -1.01
C ARG A 56 13.03 8.47 -0.49
N SER A 57 13.09 8.33 0.83
CA SER A 57 12.85 7.07 1.54
C SER A 57 12.10 7.29 2.86
N PHE A 58 11.67 6.18 3.45
CA PHE A 58 11.20 6.11 4.82
C PHE A 58 11.91 4.98 5.57
N PHE A 59 12.02 5.09 6.88
CA PHE A 59 12.64 4.06 7.72
C PHE A 59 11.60 3.03 8.17
N TYR A 60 11.84 1.76 7.87
CA TYR A 60 11.04 0.64 8.36
C TYR A 60 11.66 0.11 9.67
N PRO A 61 11.06 0.36 10.84
CA PRO A 61 11.67 0.02 12.12
C PRO A 61 11.80 -1.49 12.36
N GLU A 62 10.84 -2.33 11.98
CA GLU A 62 10.97 -3.79 12.21
C GLU A 62 12.07 -4.43 11.37
N GLN A 63 12.34 -3.89 10.17
CA GLN A 63 13.38 -4.38 9.28
C GLN A 63 14.71 -3.63 9.44
N GLN A 64 14.75 -2.62 10.33
CA GLN A 64 15.91 -1.77 10.58
C GLN A 64 16.56 -1.23 9.30
N LYS A 65 15.75 -0.83 8.32
CA LYS A 65 16.25 -0.37 7.01
C LYS A 65 15.38 0.73 6.40
N SER A 66 16.00 1.59 5.61
CA SER A 66 15.28 2.55 4.77
C SER A 66 14.78 1.90 3.49
N ILE A 67 13.56 2.23 3.10
CA ILE A 67 12.91 1.82 1.86
C ILE A 67 12.74 3.05 0.98
N GLY A 68 13.30 3.00 -0.23
CA GLY A 68 13.12 4.06 -1.23
C GLY A 68 11.70 4.07 -1.82
N LEU A 69 11.20 5.24 -2.19
CA LEU A 69 9.85 5.37 -2.74
C LEU A 69 9.65 4.62 -4.06
N LYS A 70 10.68 4.55 -4.92
CA LYS A 70 10.67 3.71 -6.14
C LYS A 70 10.42 2.24 -5.81
N ALA A 71 11.15 1.68 -4.85
CA ALA A 71 11.00 0.30 -4.42
C ALA A 71 9.63 0.06 -3.76
N SER A 72 9.16 1.02 -2.97
CA SER A 72 7.83 0.95 -2.36
C SER A 72 6.71 0.91 -3.41
N ALA A 73 6.78 1.74 -4.46
CA ALA A 73 5.79 1.74 -5.53
C ALA A 73 5.72 0.39 -6.27
N LEU A 74 6.87 -0.20 -6.58
CA LEU A 74 6.94 -1.54 -7.18
C LEU A 74 6.40 -2.63 -6.25
N MET A 75 6.68 -2.52 -4.94
CA MET A 75 6.15 -3.46 -3.95
C MET A 75 4.62 -3.39 -3.90
N TYR A 76 4.02 -2.20 -3.93
CA TYR A 76 2.56 -2.05 -3.93
C TYR A 76 1.92 -2.57 -5.23
N GLU A 77 2.56 -2.38 -6.40
CA GLU A 77 2.08 -2.98 -7.66
C GLU A 77 2.06 -4.52 -7.57
N TRP A 78 3.13 -5.12 -7.05
CA TRP A 78 3.20 -6.56 -6.81
C TRP A 78 2.12 -7.01 -5.82
N HIS A 79 1.95 -6.27 -4.72
CA HIS A 79 1.03 -6.60 -3.63
C HIS A 79 -0.43 -6.63 -4.12
N GLU A 80 -0.85 -5.65 -4.92
CA GLU A 80 -2.18 -5.63 -5.53
C GLU A 80 -2.41 -6.83 -6.44
N ARG A 81 -1.44 -7.13 -7.32
CA ARG A 81 -1.52 -8.28 -8.23
C ARG A 81 -1.51 -9.61 -7.49
N HIS A 82 -0.75 -9.71 -6.41
CA HIS A 82 -0.68 -10.88 -5.56
C HIS A 82 -2.04 -11.17 -4.91
N HIS A 83 -2.69 -10.17 -4.31
CA HIS A 83 -4.02 -10.36 -3.71
C HIS A 83 -5.11 -10.61 -4.75
N LEU A 84 -5.06 -9.93 -5.90
CA LEU A 84 -5.99 -10.22 -7.00
C LEU A 84 -5.84 -11.66 -7.51
N ALA A 85 -4.60 -12.17 -7.58
CA ALA A 85 -4.35 -13.56 -7.96
C ALA A 85 -4.95 -14.55 -6.94
N HIS A 86 -4.85 -14.27 -5.64
CA HIS A 86 -5.52 -15.10 -4.61
C HIS A 86 -7.05 -15.12 -4.78
N ILE A 87 -7.68 -13.98 -5.06
CA ILE A 87 -9.12 -13.91 -5.31
C ILE A 87 -9.50 -14.74 -6.55
N ASN A 88 -8.76 -14.57 -7.65
CA ASN A 88 -9.01 -15.33 -8.87
C ASN A 88 -8.82 -16.84 -8.66
N GLN A 89 -7.79 -17.24 -7.91
CA GLN A 89 -7.57 -18.64 -7.55
C GLN A 89 -8.75 -19.20 -6.74
N ALA A 90 -9.24 -18.47 -5.74
CA ALA A 90 -10.40 -18.88 -4.95
C ALA A 90 -11.66 -19.01 -5.82
N LYS A 91 -11.88 -18.08 -6.75
CA LYS A 91 -13.01 -18.11 -7.69
C LYS A 91 -12.93 -19.25 -8.71
N ASN A 92 -11.73 -19.57 -9.20
CA ASN A 92 -11.51 -20.61 -10.20
C ASN A 92 -11.49 -22.03 -9.61
N ASN A 93 -11.36 -22.14 -8.28
CA ASN A 93 -11.43 -23.41 -7.55
C ASN A 93 -12.85 -23.72 -7.03
N LEU A 94 -13.85 -22.90 -7.40
CA LEU A 94 -15.28 -23.13 -7.24
C LEU A 94 -15.88 -23.63 -8.57
#